data_AF-A0A0C3JC52-F1
#
_entry.id   AF-A0A0C3JC52-F1
#
_cell.length_a   1.000
_cell.length_b   1.000
_cell.length_c   1.000
_cell.angle_alpha   90.00
_cell.angle_beta   90.00
_cell.angle_gamma   90.00
#
_symmetry.space_group_name_H-M   'P 1'
#
loop_
_entity.id
_entity.type
_entity.pdbx_description
1 polymer ?
#
loop_
_entity_poly.entity_id
_entity_poly.type
_entity_poly.pdbx_seq_one_letter_code
_entity_poly.pdbx_strand_id
1 'polypeptide(L)'
;MGVHQGWYDIDNTLQCMIFQWIFIPWLQEELNGYHEHVNYTMKWHDRHKVLPHGVPELMFCSPQDYGVIDFKFMVDKATLTHVHELYLNAGHPVFDLVPHPLNGHIEEMFTSTSCMHFRIMHFCCPF
;
A
#
# COMPACT_ATOMS: atom_id res chain seq x y z
N MET A 1 -17.73 -11.63 -16.30
CA MET A 1 -17.74 -10.53 -15.31
C MET A 1 -18.95 -9.66 -15.61
N GLY A 2 -19.64 -9.14 -14.59
CA GLY A 2 -21.02 -8.62 -14.66
C GLY A 2 -21.35 -7.62 -15.78
N VAL A 3 -20.36 -6.88 -16.29
CA VAL A 3 -20.47 -6.01 -17.48
C VAL A 3 -20.82 -6.81 -18.74
N HIS A 4 -20.10 -7.91 -19.00
CA HIS A 4 -20.34 -8.79 -20.15
C HIS A 4 -21.64 -9.59 -20.04
N GLN A 5 -22.23 -9.65 -18.84
CA GLN A 5 -23.52 -10.30 -18.56
C GLN A 5 -24.69 -9.30 -18.53
N GLY A 6 -24.44 -8.00 -18.75
CA GLY A 6 -25.46 -6.96 -18.77
C GLY A 6 -26.04 -6.61 -17.40
N TRP A 7 -25.38 -7.00 -16.31
CA TRP A 7 -25.84 -6.70 -14.93
C TRP A 7 -25.43 -5.31 -14.46
N TYR A 8 -24.47 -4.70 -15.15
CA TYR A 8 -23.92 -3.40 -14.82
C TYR A 8 -23.58 -2.66 -16.11
N ASP A 9 -24.11 -1.46 -16.23
CA ASP A 9 -23.89 -0.54 -17.34
C ASP A 9 -22.88 0.53 -16.93
N ILE A 10 -21.70 0.50 -17.55
CA ILE A 10 -20.61 1.44 -17.28
C ILE A 10 -20.96 2.83 -17.82
N ASP A 11 -21.78 2.92 -18.88
CA ASP A 11 -22.19 4.20 -19.46
C ASP A 11 -23.30 4.86 -18.62
N ASN A 12 -23.89 4.14 -17.66
CA ASN A 12 -24.86 4.65 -16.72
C ASN A 12 -24.18 5.29 -15.50
N THR A 13 -24.11 6.62 -15.50
CA THR A 13 -23.51 7.41 -14.41
C THR A 13 -24.09 7.08 -13.03
N LEU A 14 -25.39 6.81 -12.92
CA LEU A 14 -26.02 6.50 -11.64
C LEU A 14 -25.53 5.15 -11.09
N GLN A 15 -25.43 4.13 -11.95
CA GLN A 15 -24.89 2.83 -11.55
C GLN A 15 -23.42 2.94 -11.14
N CYS A 16 -22.64 3.74 -11.86
CA CYS A 16 -21.25 4.04 -11.51
C CYS A 16 -21.11 4.73 -10.16
N MET A 17 -21.92 5.75 -9.89
CA MET A 17 -21.89 6.45 -8.61
C MET A 17 -22.32 5.51 -7.48
N ILE A 18 -23.41 4.75 -7.62
CA ILE A 18 -23.87 3.82 -6.58
C ILE A 18 -22.80 2.77 -6.26
N PHE A 19 -22.16 2.21 -7.29
CA PHE A 19 -21.05 1.28 -7.10
C PHE A 19 -19.88 1.94 -6.36
N GLN A 20 -19.44 3.12 -6.81
CA GLN A 20 -18.33 3.80 -6.15
C GLN A 20 -18.62 4.21 -4.71
N TRP A 21 -19.83 4.68 -4.42
CA TRP A 21 -20.20 5.21 -3.11
C TRP A 21 -20.59 4.15 -2.09
N ILE A 22 -21.05 2.97 -2.52
CA ILE A 22 -21.46 1.90 -1.62
C ILE A 22 -20.41 0.78 -1.59
N PHE A 23 -19.99 0.31 -2.77
CA PHE A 23 -19.14 -0.87 -2.86
C PHE A 23 -17.69 -0.58 -2.46
N ILE A 24 -17.13 0.57 -2.85
CA ILE A 24 -15.73 0.88 -2.52
C ILE A 24 -15.54 1.05 -1.00
N PRO A 25 -16.35 1.84 -0.27
CA PRO A 25 -16.19 1.95 1.19
C PRO A 25 -16.42 0.62 1.91
N TRP A 26 -17.40 -0.16 1.48
CA TRP A 26 -17.64 -1.49 2.04
C TRP A 26 -16.44 -2.43 1.81
N LEU A 27 -15.90 -2.47 0.59
CA LEU A 27 -14.72 -3.27 0.28
C LEU A 27 -13.49 -2.81 1.09
N GLN A 28 -13.33 -1.51 1.28
CA GLN A 28 -12.28 -0.96 2.12
C GLN A 28 -12.43 -1.41 3.57
N GLU A 29 -13.64 -1.41 4.12
CA GLU A 29 -13.91 -1.90 5.48
C GLU A 29 -13.60 -3.39 5.62
N GLU A 30 -14.02 -4.23 4.67
CA GLU A 30 -13.68 -5.66 4.63
C GLU A 30 -12.17 -5.89 4.56
N LEU A 31 -11.45 -5.14 3.71
CA LEU A 31 -10.00 -5.23 3.60
C LEU A 31 -9.29 -4.77 4.86
N ASN A 32 -9.81 -3.74 5.54
CA ASN A 32 -9.30 -3.30 6.83
C ASN A 32 -9.50 -4.39 7.89
N GLY A 33 -10.68 -5.01 7.95
CA GLY A 33 -10.96 -6.12 8.86
C GLY A 33 -10.04 -7.33 8.57
N TYR A 34 -9.80 -7.63 7.31
CA TYR A 34 -8.84 -8.67 6.92
C TYR A 34 -7.41 -8.32 7.34
N HIS A 35 -6.96 -7.09 7.11
CA HIS A 35 -5.65 -6.59 7.52
C HIS A 35 -5.46 -6.73 9.03
N GLU A 36 -6.44 -6.26 9.82
CA GLU A 36 -6.42 -6.41 11.27
C GLU A 36 -6.37 -7.89 11.68
N HIS A 37 -7.24 -8.71 11.11
CA HIS A 37 -7.26 -10.14 11.43
C HIS A 37 -5.90 -10.80 11.13
N VAL A 38 -5.29 -10.53 9.97
CA VAL A 38 -4.03 -11.16 9.58
C VAL A 38 -2.87 -10.69 10.44
N ASN A 39 -2.80 -9.39 10.77
CA ASN A 39 -1.66 -8.80 11.47
C ASN A 39 -1.75 -8.93 13.00
N TYR A 40 -2.97 -9.00 13.56
CA TYR A 40 -3.19 -9.17 14.99
C TYR A 40 -3.40 -10.63 15.43
N THR A 41 -3.59 -11.56 14.50
CA THR A 41 -3.71 -12.99 14.84
C THR A 41 -2.33 -13.66 14.86
N MET A 42 -2.05 -14.34 15.97
CA MET A 42 -0.87 -15.19 16.08
C MET A 42 -0.91 -16.34 15.06
N LYS A 43 0.16 -16.52 14.30
CA LYS A 43 0.24 -17.59 13.30
C LYS A 43 0.33 -18.94 14.01
N TRP A 44 -0.42 -19.91 13.49
CA TRP A 44 -0.37 -21.28 14.01
C TRP A 44 1.00 -21.89 13.77
N HIS A 45 1.49 -22.61 14.77
CA HIS A 45 2.78 -23.27 14.71
C HIS A 45 2.83 -24.31 13.58
N ASP A 46 3.79 -24.17 12.66
CA ASP A 46 4.10 -25.12 11.60
C ASP A 46 5.52 -25.63 11.79
N ARG A 47 5.69 -26.94 12.02
CA ARG A 47 7.01 -27.55 12.28
C ARG A 47 8.00 -27.44 11.11
N HIS A 48 7.53 -27.16 9.89
CA HIS A 48 8.38 -27.02 8.70
C HIS A 48 8.74 -25.56 8.41
N LYS A 49 8.24 -24.61 9.21
CA LYS A 49 8.45 -23.18 8.98
C LYS A 49 8.88 -22.51 10.27
N VAL A 50 9.94 -21.70 10.20
CA VAL A 50 10.27 -20.79 11.29
C VAL A 50 9.30 -19.62 11.20
N LEU A 51 8.41 -19.52 12.18
CA LEU A 51 7.44 -18.42 12.27
C LEU A 51 7.88 -17.42 13.34
N PRO A 52 7.50 -16.14 13.20
CA PRO A 52 7.62 -15.17 14.27
C PRO A 52 6.95 -15.67 15.55
N HIS A 53 7.60 -15.47 16.70
CA HIS A 53 7.14 -16.00 17.98
C HIS A 53 5.89 -15.29 18.54
N GLY A 54 5.42 -14.23 17.89
CA GLY A 54 4.34 -13.39 18.37
C GLY A 54 3.41 -12.92 17.27
N VAL A 55 2.47 -12.06 17.68
CA VAL A 55 1.56 -11.36 16.79
C VAL A 55 2.37 -10.38 15.92
N PRO A 56 2.25 -10.44 14.58
CA PRO A 56 3.05 -9.62 13.67
C PRO A 56 3.06 -8.12 14.01
N GLU A 57 1.87 -7.54 14.24
CA GLU A 57 1.76 -6.11 14.54
C GLU A 57 2.45 -5.72 15.86
N LEU A 58 2.26 -6.52 16.91
CA LEU A 58 2.87 -6.25 18.22
C LEU A 58 4.39 -6.45 18.17
N MET A 59 4.85 -7.42 17.39
CA MET A 59 6.27 -7.66 17.18
C MET A 59 6.94 -6.51 16.40
N PHE A 60 6.21 -5.87 15.48
CA PHE A 60 6.66 -4.68 14.76
C PHE A 60 6.71 -3.44 15.67
N CYS A 61 5.67 -3.21 16.48
CA CYS A 61 5.56 -2.04 17.35
C CYS A 61 6.46 -2.12 18.60
N SER A 62 6.68 -3.32 19.15
CA SER A 62 7.41 -3.54 20.40
C SER A 62 8.39 -4.71 20.29
N PRO A 63 9.40 -4.65 19.39
CA PRO A 63 10.29 -5.79 19.12
C PRO A 63 11.11 -6.25 20.34
N GLN A 64 11.37 -5.35 21.30
CA GLN A 64 12.12 -5.66 22.53
C GLN A 64 11.41 -6.70 23.41
N ASP A 65 10.08 -6.66 23.44
CA ASP A 65 9.26 -7.55 24.28
C ASP A 65 9.20 -8.98 23.73
N TYR A 66 9.49 -9.15 22.44
CA TYR A 66 9.39 -10.42 21.72
C TYR A 66 10.74 -11.08 21.42
N GLY A 67 11.84 -10.52 21.93
CA GLY A 67 13.19 -11.08 21.73
C GLY A 67 13.57 -11.21 20.25
N VAL A 68 13.09 -10.28 19.42
CA VAL A 68 13.22 -10.35 17.96
C VAL A 68 14.69 -10.20 17.57
N ILE A 69 15.15 -11.09 16.70
CA ILE A 69 16.47 -11.00 16.08
C ILE A 69 16.34 -10.09 14.85
N ASP A 70 17.17 -9.05 14.77
CA ASP A 70 17.20 -8.20 13.58
C ASP A 70 17.82 -8.97 12.40
N PHE A 71 17.00 -9.30 11.41
CA PHE A 71 17.44 -9.95 10.17
C PHE A 71 17.81 -8.93 9.09
N LYS A 72 18.00 -7.66 9.44
CA LYS A 72 18.39 -6.62 8.48
C LYS A 72 19.71 -6.99 7.80
N PHE A 73 19.60 -7.38 6.53
CA PHE A 73 20.75 -7.47 5.66
C PHE A 73 21.23 -6.05 5.38
N MET A 74 22.43 -5.73 5.85
CA MET A 74 23.09 -4.47 5.53
C MET A 74 23.55 -4.54 4.09
N VAL A 75 22.69 -4.06 3.18
CA VAL A 75 23.05 -3.90 1.77
C VAL A 75 23.87 -2.62 1.65
N ASP A 76 25.04 -2.72 1.03
CA ASP A 76 25.87 -1.57 0.75
C ASP A 76 25.13 -0.57 -0.18
N LYS A 77 25.19 0.72 0.17
CA LYS A 77 24.48 1.76 -0.58
C LYS A 77 24.98 1.87 -2.02
N ALA A 78 26.28 1.67 -2.27
CA ALA A 78 26.80 1.71 -3.63
C ALA A 78 26.23 0.56 -4.49
N THR A 79 25.98 -0.60 -3.87
CA THR A 79 25.31 -1.74 -4.54
C THR A 79 23.87 -1.41 -4.89
N LEU A 80 23.11 -0.77 -3.99
CA LEU A 80 21.74 -0.32 -4.28
C LEU A 80 21.71 0.73 -5.40
N THR A 81 22.61 1.71 -5.36
CA THR A 81 22.72 2.72 -6.43
C THR A 81 23.05 2.06 -7.77
N HIS A 82 23.97 1.11 -7.79
CA HIS A 82 24.33 0.40 -9.01
C HIS A 82 23.15 -0.40 -9.59
N VAL A 83 22.40 -1.13 -8.76
CA VAL A 83 21.19 -1.86 -9.18
C VAL A 83 20.11 -0.88 -9.67
N HIS A 84 19.96 0.26 -8.99
CA HIS A 84 19.03 1.30 -9.38
C HIS A 84 19.36 1.82 -10.78
N GLU A 85 20.61 2.17 -11.07
CA GLU A 85 21.06 2.60 -12.39
C GLU A 85 20.95 1.51 -13.46
N LEU A 86 21.18 0.25 -13.08
CA LEU A 86 21.15 -0.88 -14.01
C LEU A 86 19.73 -1.20 -14.50
N TYR A 87 18.73 -1.09 -13.62
CA TYR A 87 17.36 -1.54 -13.91
C TYR A 87 16.34 -0.40 -14.04
N LEU A 88 16.59 0.76 -13.43
CA LEU A 88 15.63 1.85 -13.42
C LEU A 88 16.07 2.91 -14.43
N ASN A 89 15.43 2.88 -15.61
CA ASN A 89 15.48 4.01 -16.52
C ASN A 89 14.57 5.11 -15.95
N ALA A 90 15.14 6.23 -15.52
CA ALA A 90 14.41 7.35 -14.92
C ALA A 90 13.30 7.94 -15.82
N GLY A 91 13.35 7.69 -17.14
CA GLY A 91 12.29 8.08 -18.09
C GLY A 91 11.32 6.95 -18.44
N HIS A 92 11.29 5.84 -17.68
CA HIS A 92 10.37 4.75 -17.97
C HIS A 92 8.94 5.14 -17.59
N PRO A 93 7.95 4.97 -18.49
CA PRO A 93 6.56 5.39 -18.27
C PRO A 93 5.86 4.68 -17.11
N VAL A 94 6.44 3.60 -16.57
CA VAL A 94 5.95 2.96 -15.33
C VAL A 94 6.09 3.87 -14.10
N PHE A 95 7.02 4.84 -14.14
CA PHE A 95 7.19 5.83 -13.08
C PHE A 95 6.22 7.01 -13.22
N ASP A 96 5.52 7.12 -14.35
CA ASP A 96 4.43 8.08 -14.54
C ASP A 96 3.14 7.53 -13.91
N LEU A 97 3.16 7.36 -12.58
CA LEU A 97 2.04 6.85 -11.79
C LEU A 97 0.80 7.74 -11.85
N VAL A 98 0.98 9.00 -12.26
CA VAL A 98 -0.06 10.01 -12.39
C VAL A 98 0.01 10.59 -13.80
N PRO A 99 -1.08 10.55 -14.59
CA PRO A 99 -1.14 11.25 -15.87
C PRO A 99 -0.78 12.73 -15.68
N HIS A 100 0.10 13.26 -16.55
CA HIS A 100 0.62 14.63 -16.46
C HIS A 100 -0.42 15.74 -16.20
N PRO A 101 -1.64 15.70 -16.80
CA PRO A 101 -2.68 16.69 -16.52
C PRO A 101 -3.20 16.65 -15.07
N LEU A 102 -3.26 15.46 -14.47
CA LEU A 102 -3.71 15.27 -13.09
C LEU A 102 -2.61 15.68 -12.10
N ASN A 103 -1.34 15.47 -12.45
CA ASN A 103 -0.21 15.84 -11.59
C ASN A 103 -0.17 17.35 -11.29
N GLY A 104 -0.38 18.19 -12.32
CA GLY A 104 -0.43 19.65 -12.14
C GLY A 104 -1.56 20.10 -11.20
N HIS A 105 -2.73 19.47 -11.29
CA HIS A 105 -3.83 19.76 -10.37
C HIS A 105 -3.56 19.30 -8.94
N ILE A 106 -2.89 18.15 -8.77
CA ILE A 106 -2.50 17.65 -7.45
C ILE A 106 -1.50 18.59 -6.79
N GLU A 107 -0.47 19.05 -7.51
CA GLU A 107 0.53 20.00 -7.02
C GLU A 107 -0.07 21.36 -6.63
N GLU A 108 -1.02 21.88 -7.42
CA GLU A 108 -1.76 23.11 -7.12
C GLU A 108 -2.63 22.97 -5.85
N MET A 109 -3.24 21.80 -5.65
CA MET A 109 -4.06 21.51 -4.47
C MET A 109 -3.19 21.33 -3.21
N PHE A 110 -2.03 20.67 -3.30
CA PHE A 110 -1.12 20.49 -2.16
C PHE A 110 -0.44 21.80 -1.72
N THR A 111 -0.11 22.67 -2.67
CA THR A 111 0.49 23.98 -2.37
C THR A 111 -0.52 24.95 -1.75
N SER A 112 -1.78 24.91 -2.18
CA SER A 112 -2.86 25.74 -1.62
C SER A 112 -3.38 25.26 -0.25
N THR A 113 -3.29 23.97 0.05
CA THR A 113 -3.79 23.35 1.30
C THR A 113 -2.73 23.16 2.38
N SER A 114 -1.68 23.99 2.40
CA SER A 114 -0.66 23.99 3.47
C SER A 114 -1.20 24.46 4.85
N CYS A 115 -2.36 23.96 5.27
CA CYS A 115 -2.85 23.92 6.65
C CYS A 115 -3.71 22.65 6.89
N MET A 116 -3.09 21.70 7.61
CA MET A 116 -3.63 20.60 8.42
C MET A 116 -4.57 19.54 7.79
N HIS A 117 -4.01 18.32 7.70
CA HIS A 117 -4.65 17.02 8.02
C HIS A 117 -4.92 15.97 6.92
N PHE A 118 -4.51 16.15 5.66
CA PHE A 118 -4.46 15.01 4.73
C PHE A 118 -3.05 14.46 4.59
N ARG A 119 -2.65 13.66 5.57
CA ARG A 119 -1.46 12.79 5.49
C ARG A 119 -1.82 11.59 4.61
N ILE A 120 -1.95 11.81 3.30
CA ILE A 120 -1.80 10.71 2.34
C ILE A 120 -0.38 10.20 2.56
N MET A 121 -0.27 8.93 2.96
CA MET A 121 1.00 8.29 3.25
C MET A 121 1.95 8.48 2.07
N HIS A 122 2.85 9.44 2.21
CA HIS A 122 4.15 9.38 1.57
C HIS A 122 4.79 8.09 2.08
N PHE A 123 4.67 7.01 1.30
CA PHE A 123 5.65 5.93 1.32
C PHE A 123 6.98 6.51 0.82
N CYS A 124 7.57 7.40 1.61
CA CYS A 124 8.97 7.71 1.57
C CYS A 124 9.62 6.71 2.51
N CYS A 125 9.87 5.51 1.99
CA CYS A 125 10.78 4.57 2.63
C CYS A 125 12.19 5.12 2.41
N PRO A 126 12.94 5.52 3.46
CA PRO A 126 14.33 5.87 3.30
C PRO A 126 15.12 4.56 3.17
N PHE A 127 15.65 4.30 1.97
CA PHE A 127 16.84 3.46 1.80
C PHE A 127 18.09 4.35 1.86
#